data_AF-X1K9M4-F1
#
_entry.id   AF-X1K9M4-F1
#
_cell.length_a   1.000
_cell.length_b   1.000
_cell.length_c   1.000
_cell.angle_alpha   90.00
_cell.angle_beta   90.00
_cell.angle_gamma   90.00
#
_symmetry.space_group_name_H-M   'P 1'
#
loop_
_entity.id
_entity.type
_entity.pdbx_description
1 polymer ?
#
loop_
_entity_poly.entity_id
_entity_poly.type
_entity_poly.pdbx_seq_one_letter_code
_entity_poly.pdbx_strand_id
1 'polypeptide(L)'
;MLNNIFEIVWSIPAVLIAITVHEYWHGKIAYKLGDPTAAEAGRLTLNPLAHLDPVGTLMLLLFRFGWAKPVPVNFNNLNHPKRDMVYVSLAGPIANILTAIIFA
;
A
#
# COMPACT_ATOMS: atom_id res chain seq x y z
N MET A 1 5.17 -23.76 2.66
CA MET A 1 4.62 -24.13 1.34
C MET A 1 3.11 -24.19 1.53
N LEU A 2 2.39 -23.10 1.24
CA LEU A 2 0.95 -23.03 1.54
C LEU A 2 0.19 -23.90 0.53
N ASN A 3 -0.13 -25.12 0.93
CA ASN A 3 -0.73 -26.17 0.09
C ASN A 3 -2.19 -26.43 0.44
N ASN A 4 -2.68 -25.88 1.56
CA ASN A 4 -4.04 -26.07 2.00
C ASN A 4 -4.87 -24.81 1.75
N ILE A 5 -6.12 -24.96 1.31
CA ILE A 5 -7.02 -23.83 1.06
C ILE A 5 -7.22 -22.97 2.33
N PHE A 6 -7.15 -23.61 3.49
CA PHE A 6 -7.13 -22.95 4.79
C PHE A 6 -5.99 -21.93 4.93
N GLU A 7 -4.79 -22.27 4.49
CA GLU A 7 -3.63 -21.38 4.59
C GLU A 7 -3.77 -20.14 3.70
N ILE A 8 -4.38 -20.30 2.52
CA ILE A 8 -4.71 -19.18 1.63
C ILE A 8 -5.69 -18.24 2.34
N VAL A 9 -6.77 -18.78 2.90
CA VAL A 9 -7.77 -17.99 3.63
C VAL A 9 -7.14 -17.25 4.81
N TRP A 10 -6.29 -17.92 5.59
CA TRP A 10 -5.58 -17.30 6.72
C TRP A 10 -4.57 -16.23 6.30
N SER A 11 -4.03 -16.30 5.07
CA SER A 11 -3.12 -15.27 4.55
C SER A 11 -3.82 -13.98 4.12
N ILE A 12 -5.14 -14.03 3.83
CA ILE A 12 -5.87 -12.87 3.31
C ILE A 12 -5.78 -11.66 4.26
N PRO A 13 -6.08 -11.77 5.58
CA PRO A 13 -5.95 -10.62 6.48
C PRO A 13 -4.54 -10.04 6.51
N ALA A 14 -3.50 -10.89 6.49
CA ALA A 14 -2.11 -10.44 6.48
C ALA A 14 -1.77 -9.63 5.21
N VAL A 15 -2.20 -10.11 4.04
CA VAL A 15 -2.01 -9.41 2.77
C VAL A 15 -2.78 -8.08 2.74
N LEU A 16 -4.02 -8.07 3.23
CA LEU A 16 -4.83 -6.85 3.30
C LEU A 16 -4.18 -5.81 4.21
N ILE A 17 -3.69 -6.20 5.38
CA ILE A 17 -2.97 -5.30 6.28
C ILE A 17 -1.70 -4.77 5.61
N ALA A 18 -0.88 -5.65 5.02
CA ALA A 18 0.36 -5.26 4.36
C ALA A 18 0.11 -4.24 3.23
N ILE A 19 -0.83 -4.51 2.33
CA ILE A 19 -1.15 -3.58 1.22
C ILE A 19 -1.69 -2.25 1.75
N THR A 20 -2.61 -2.31 2.72
CA THR A 20 -3.25 -1.09 3.26
C THR A 20 -2.23 -0.19 3.93
N VAL A 21 -1.40 -0.76 4.80
CA VAL A 21 -0.37 0.01 5.51
C VAL A 21 0.66 0.56 4.52
N HIS A 22 1.09 -0.24 3.54
CA HIS A 22 2.02 0.19 2.49
C HIS A 22 1.54 1.44 1.75
N GLU A 23 0.35 1.35 1.14
CA GLU A 23 -0.22 2.42 0.33
C GLU A 23 -0.62 3.65 1.17
N TYR A 24 -1.13 3.43 2.38
CA TYR A 24 -1.42 4.51 3.31
C TYR A 24 -0.18 5.33 3.64
N TRP A 25 0.97 4.69 3.87
CA TRP A 25 2.21 5.39 4.20
C TRP A 25 2.84 6.12 3.02
N HIS A 26 2.70 5.60 1.79
CA HIS A 26 3.02 6.39 0.59
C HIS A 26 2.23 7.71 0.58
N GLY A 27 0.91 7.64 0.76
CA GLY A 27 0.04 8.81 0.74
C GLY A 27 0.29 9.75 1.91
N LYS A 28 0.55 9.21 3.10
CA LYS A 28 0.81 10.00 4.31
C LYS A 28 2.12 10.77 4.24
N ILE A 29 3.17 10.15 3.71
CA ILE A 29 4.45 10.84 3.52
C ILE A 29 4.34 11.88 2.39
N ALA A 30 3.66 11.56 1.29
CA ALA A 30 3.39 12.53 0.23
C ALA A 30 2.64 13.77 0.76
N TYR A 31 1.57 13.55 1.54
CA TYR A 31 0.80 14.60 2.20
C TYR A 31 1.66 15.47 3.11
N LYS A 32 2.49 14.86 3.95
CA LYS A 32 3.42 15.59 4.83
C LYS A 32 4.49 16.38 4.07
N LEU A 33 4.84 15.95 2.86
CA LEU A 33 5.82 16.59 2.00
C LEU A 33 5.21 17.58 1.01
N GLY A 34 3.91 17.88 1.13
CA GLY A 34 3.23 18.95 0.40
C GLY A 34 2.23 18.47 -0.66
N ASP A 35 2.11 17.16 -0.90
CA ASP A 35 1.21 16.63 -1.92
C ASP A 35 -0.13 16.13 -1.34
N PRO A 36 -1.23 16.89 -1.47
CA PRO A 36 -2.54 16.50 -0.96
C PRO A 36 -3.28 15.48 -1.85
N THR A 37 -2.74 15.09 -3.00
CA THR A 37 -3.45 14.30 -4.04
C THR A 37 -4.09 13.03 -3.48
N ALA A 38 -3.36 12.25 -2.65
CA ALA A 38 -3.90 11.04 -2.04
C ALA A 38 -5.04 11.33 -1.04
N ALA A 39 -4.95 12.44 -0.29
CA ALA A 39 -5.99 12.83 0.67
C ALA A 39 -7.26 13.31 -0.05
N GLU A 40 -7.11 14.15 -1.08
CA GLU A 40 -8.21 14.65 -1.92
C GLU A 40 -8.93 13.53 -2.66
N ALA A 41 -8.19 12.50 -3.09
CA ALA A 41 -8.77 11.30 -3.70
C ALA A 41 -9.45 10.36 -2.69
N GLY A 42 -9.49 10.70 -1.39
CA GLY A 42 -10.03 9.85 -0.33
C GLY A 42 -9.19 8.58 -0.08
N ARG A 43 -7.94 8.57 -0.52
CA ARG A 43 -7.02 7.41 -0.46
C ARG A 43 -6.13 7.40 0.78
N LEU A 44 -6.17 8.45 1.59
CA LEU A 44 -5.48 8.51 2.89
C LEU A 44 -6.31 7.82 3.99
N THR A 45 -6.55 6.52 3.83
CA THR A 45 -7.42 5.72 4.71
C THR A 45 -6.74 4.40 5.07
N LEU A 46 -7.15 3.80 6.19
CA LEU A 46 -6.77 2.42 6.55
C LEU A 46 -7.88 1.41 6.17
N ASN A 47 -8.83 1.81 5.33
CA ASN A 47 -9.80 0.89 4.76
C ASN A 47 -9.16 0.08 3.62
N PRO A 48 -8.97 -1.25 3.78
CA PRO A 48 -8.30 -2.08 2.78
C PRO A 48 -9.00 -2.04 1.42
N LEU A 49 -10.33 -1.93 1.40
CA LEU A 49 -11.11 -1.90 0.17
C LEU A 49 -10.76 -0.71 -0.73
N ALA A 50 -10.26 0.38 -0.16
CA ALA A 50 -9.82 1.52 -0.95
C ALA A 50 -8.58 1.18 -1.80
N HIS A 51 -7.71 0.29 -1.31
CA HIS A 51 -6.41 -0.05 -1.90
C HIS A 51 -6.42 -1.32 -2.75
N LEU A 52 -7.56 -1.98 -2.89
CA LEU A 52 -7.68 -3.15 -3.75
C LEU A 52 -8.01 -2.74 -5.19
N ASP A 53 -7.28 -3.32 -6.13
CA ASP A 53 -7.65 -3.32 -7.54
C ASP A 53 -8.42 -4.61 -7.83
N PRO A 54 -9.65 -4.57 -8.37
CA PRO A 54 -10.43 -5.78 -8.61
C PRO A 54 -9.72 -6.78 -9.55
N VAL A 55 -9.01 -6.28 -10.57
CA VAL A 55 -8.26 -7.12 -11.49
C VAL A 55 -7.01 -7.67 -10.81
N GLY A 56 -6.23 -6.82 -10.15
CA GLY A 56 -5.05 -7.23 -9.40
C GLY A 56 -5.37 -8.25 -8.30
N THR A 57 -6.49 -8.09 -7.61
CA THR A 57 -6.98 -9.02 -6.59
C THR A 57 -7.38 -10.36 -7.20
N LEU A 58 -8.09 -10.35 -8.34
CA LEU A 58 -8.43 -11.57 -9.06
C LEU A 58 -7.19 -12.30 -9.56
N MET A 59 -6.21 -11.57 -10.09
CA MET A 59 -4.92 -12.13 -10.52
C MET A 59 -4.17 -12.77 -9.35
N LEU A 60 -4.17 -12.13 -8.18
CA LEU A 60 -3.54 -12.68 -6.99
C LEU A 60 -4.16 -14.03 -6.59
N LEU A 61 -5.48 -14.16 -6.67
CA LEU A 61 -6.17 -15.41 -6.31
C LEU A 61 -5.95 -16.54 -7.33
N LEU A 62 -5.97 -16.22 -8.62
CA LEU A 62 -5.89 -17.23 -9.69
C LEU A 62 -4.45 -17.62 -10.03
N PHE A 63 -3.54 -16.65 -10.05
CA PHE A 63 -2.18 -16.80 -10.56
C PHE A 63 -1.11 -16.57 -9.49
N ARG A 64 -1.49 -16.29 -8.24
CA ARG A 64 -0.58 -15.97 -7.12
C ARG A 64 0.33 -14.77 -7.42
N PHE A 65 -0.10 -13.92 -8.34
CA PHE A 65 0.57 -12.68 -8.73
C PHE A 65 -0.49 -11.60 -8.91
N GLY A 66 -0.30 -10.43 -8.30
CA GLY A 66 -1.27 -9.34 -8.37
C GLY A 66 -0.69 -8.04 -7.84
N TRP A 67 -1.49 -6.98 -7.91
CA TRP A 67 -1.10 -5.64 -7.48
C TRP A 67 -2.22 -4.96 -6.71
N ALA A 68 -1.83 -3.98 -5.89
CA ALA A 68 -2.76 -3.08 -5.23
C ALA A 68 -3.23 -1.99 -6.20
N LYS A 69 -4.36 -1.34 -5.88
CA LYS A 69 -4.69 -0.05 -6.47
C LYS A 69 -3.71 0.97 -5.88
N PRO A 70 -2.85 1.61 -6.68
CA PRO A 70 -1.84 2.51 -6.16
C PRO A 70 -2.48 3.76 -5.54
N VAL A 71 -1.81 4.35 -4.56
CA VAL A 71 -2.11 5.70 -4.06
C VAL A 71 -1.57 6.73 -5.06
N PRO A 72 -2.36 7.75 -5.44
CA PRO A 72 -1.88 8.77 -6.37
C PRO A 72 -0.90 9.71 -5.66
N VAL A 73 0.21 10.02 -6.33
CA VAL A 73 1.22 10.98 -5.86
C VAL A 73 1.53 11.94 -7.01
N ASN A 74 1.41 13.24 -6.75
CA ASN A 74 1.74 14.29 -7.70
C ASN A 74 3.10 14.91 -7.37
N PHE A 75 4.08 14.59 -8.20
CA PHE A 75 5.46 15.07 -8.07
C PHE A 75 5.57 16.60 -8.02
N ASN A 76 4.71 17.32 -8.74
CA ASN A 76 4.77 18.78 -8.83
C ASN A 76 4.25 19.47 -7.56
N ASN A 77 3.51 18.76 -6.70
CA ASN A 77 3.02 19.30 -5.43
C ASN A 77 4.03 19.13 -4.28
N LEU A 78 5.07 18.32 -4.47
CA LEU A 78 6.08 18.07 -3.44
C LEU A 78 6.96 19.30 -3.23
N ASN A 79 7.30 19.58 -1.97
CA ASN A 79 8.16 20.72 -1.61
C ASN A 79 9.57 20.62 -2.24
N HIS A 80 10.16 19.43 -2.27
CA HIS A 80 11.46 19.14 -2.90
C HIS A 80 11.36 17.88 -3.76
N PRO A 81 10.78 17.97 -4.98
CA PRO A 81 10.24 16.82 -5.70
C PRO A 81 11.18 15.61 -5.84
N LYS A 82 12.44 15.84 -6.25
CA LYS A 82 13.41 14.75 -6.43
C LYS A 82 13.73 14.00 -5.13
N ARG A 83 13.95 14.73 -4.03
CA ARG A 83 14.27 14.14 -2.72
C ARG A 83 13.03 13.52 -2.09
N ASP A 84 11.93 14.25 -2.14
CA ASP A 84 10.70 13.87 -1.46
C ASP A 84 10.08 12.63 -2.10
N MET A 85 10.21 12.46 -3.43
CA MET A 85 9.79 11.24 -4.10
C MET A 85 10.56 10.00 -3.61
N VAL A 86 11.84 10.14 -3.24
CA VAL A 86 12.61 9.03 -2.64
C VAL A 86 12.00 8.66 -1.28
N TYR A 87 11.70 9.64 -0.43
CA TYR A 87 11.05 9.38 0.86
C TYR A 87 9.66 8.76 0.69
N VAL A 88 8.86 9.25 -0.25
CA VAL A 88 7.57 8.65 -0.59
C VAL A 88 7.76 7.20 -1.02
N SER A 89 8.68 6.90 -1.95
CA SER A 89 8.89 5.53 -2.44
C SER A 89 9.38 4.55 -1.36
N LEU A 90 10.10 5.04 -0.35
CA LEU A 90 10.59 4.20 0.76
C LEU A 90 9.53 4.04 1.86
N ALA A 91 8.55 4.93 1.95
CA ALA A 91 7.55 4.94 3.01
C ALA A 91 6.77 3.62 3.11
N GLY A 92 6.25 3.12 1.98
CA GLY A 92 5.52 1.85 1.93
C GLY A 92 6.37 0.65 2.34
N PRO A 93 7.54 0.41 1.72
CA PRO A 93 8.43 -0.69 2.10
C PRO A 93 8.86 -0.65 3.57
N ILE A 94 9.25 0.52 4.09
CA ILE A 94 9.60 0.68 5.50
C ILE A 94 8.42 0.36 6.40
N ALA A 95 7.21 0.82 6.05
CA ALA A 95 6.01 0.52 6.82
C ALA A 95 5.69 -0.97 6.86
N ASN A 96 5.92 -1.71 5.77
CA ASN A 96 5.76 -3.16 5.77
C ASN A 96 6.79 -3.87 6.64
N ILE A 97 8.06 -3.44 6.62
CA ILE A 97 9.08 -3.99 7.51
C ILE A 97 8.70 -3.75 8.97
N LEU A 98 8.26 -2.54 9.33
CA LEU A 98 7.79 -2.23 10.68
C LEU A 98 6.57 -3.07 11.07
N THR A 99 5.62 -3.24 10.16
CA THR A 99 4.45 -4.10 10.36
C THR A 99 4.88 -5.54 10.61
N ALA A 100 5.80 -6.07 9.80
CA ALA A 100 6.33 -7.42 9.99
C ALA A 100 7.01 -7.58 11.36
N ILE A 101 7.78 -6.59 11.83
CA ILE A 101 8.41 -6.61 13.16
C ILE A 101 7.36 -6.60 14.28
N ILE A 102 6.27 -5.84 14.13
CA ILE A 102 5.19 -5.77 15.14
C ILE A 102 4.42 -7.09 15.25
N PHE A 103 4.28 -7.83 14.14
CA PHE A 103 3.53 -9.09 14.06
C PHE A 103 4.42 -10.35 14.09
N ALA A 104 5.74 -10.20 14.28
CA ALA A 104 6.70 -11.31 14.37
C ALA A 104 6.60 -12.03 15.72
#